data_AF-A0A7J4CQV4-F1
#
_entry.id   AF-A0A7J4CQV4-F1
#
_cell.length_a   1.000
_cell.length_b   1.000
_cell.length_c   1.000
_cell.angle_alpha   90.00
_cell.angle_beta   90.00
_cell.angle_gamma   90.00
#
_symmetry.space_group_name_H-M   'P 1'
#
loop_
_entity.id
_entity.type
_entity.pdbx_description
1 polymer ?
#
loop_
_entity_poly.entity_id
_entity_poly.type
_entity_poly.pdbx_seq_one_letter_code
_entity_poly.pdbx_strand_id
1 'polypeptide(L)' 'MEILQMTEDAMNAGAKGVTYGRNIFAHSSPEKIVEALAGIIFKNQSAKEVASIIDI' A
#
# COMPACT_ATOMS: atom_id res chain seq x y z
N MET A 1 -2.47 -7.24 4.16
CA MET A 1 -1.01 -7.19 4.33
C MET A 1 -0.22 -7.44 3.03
N GLU A 2 -0.54 -8.47 2.24
CA GLU A 2 0.26 -8.88 1.06
C GLU A 2 0.56 -7.73 0.09
N ILE A 3 -0.44 -6.96 -0.34
CA ILE A 3 -0.21 -5.88 -1.32
C ILE A 3 0.61 -4.71 -0.76
N LEU A 4 0.58 -4.49 0.56
CA LEU A 4 1.40 -3.47 1.21
C LEU A 4 2.86 -3.92 1.23
N GLN A 5 3.12 -5.17 1.60
CA GLN A 5 4.47 -5.73 1.58
C GLN A 5 5.05 -5.74 0.16
N MET A 6 4.26 -6.16 -0.83
CA MET A 6 4.68 -6.10 -2.23
C MET A 6 5.03 -4.69 -2.69
N THR A 7 4.29 -3.68 -2.20
CA THR A 7 4.57 -2.27 -2.51
C THR A 7 5.88 -1.83 -1.87
N GLU A 8 6.07 -2.12 -0.59
CA GLU A 8 7.33 -1.80 0.13
C GLU A 8 8.53 -2.47 -0.56
N ASP A 9 8.44 -3.75 -0.88
CA ASP A 9 9.50 -4.50 -1.54
C ASP A 9 9.81 -3.93 -2.93
N ALA A 10 8.78 -3.56 -3.71
CA ALA A 10 8.97 -2.93 -5.01
C ALA A 10 9.66 -1.56 -4.89
N MET A 11 9.23 -0.72 -3.96
CA MET A 11 9.85 0.57 -3.71
C MET A 11 11.31 0.41 -3.26
N ASN A 12 11.60 -0.53 -2.36
CA ASN A 12 12.95 -0.87 -1.90
C ASN A 12 13.84 -1.40 -3.03
N ALA A 13 13.28 -2.09 -4.02
CA ALA A 13 13.97 -2.53 -5.23
C ALA A 13 14.24 -1.40 -6.24
N GLY A 14 13.83 -0.16 -5.95
CA GLY A 14 14.04 1.00 -6.80
C GLY A 14 12.91 1.28 -7.80
N ALA A 15 11.72 0.69 -7.60
CA ALA A 15 10.55 1.09 -8.36
C ALA A 15 10.18 2.56 -8.08
N LYS A 16 9.54 3.20 -9.06
CA LYS A 16 9.01 4.57 -8.92
C LYS A 16 7.56 4.63 -8.44
N GLY A 17 6.95 3.47 -8.21
CA GLY A 17 5.54 3.31 -7.88
C GLY A 17 5.02 1.93 -8.27
N VAL A 18 3.71 1.74 -8.14
CA VAL A 18 3.00 0.48 -8.39
C VAL A 18 1.69 0.73 -9.14
N THR A 19 1.21 -0.27 -9.87
CA THR A 19 -0.08 -0.23 -10.55
C THR A 19 -0.95 -1.38 -10.05
N TYR A 20 -2.04 -1.04 -9.35
CA TYR A 20 -3.03 -2.00 -8.88
C TYR A 20 -4.42 -1.63 -9.38
N GLY A 21 -5.21 -2.67 -9.73
CA GLY A 21 -6.61 -2.54 -10.11
C GLY A 21 -7.51 -3.27 -9.13
N ARG A 22 -7.74 -4.56 -9.37
CA ARG A 22 -8.67 -5.41 -8.59
C ARG A 22 -8.45 -5.32 -7.07
N ASN A 23 -7.20 -5.29 -6.64
CA ASN A 23 -6.86 -5.21 -5.21
C ASN A 23 -7.29 -3.90 -4.54
N ILE A 24 -7.54 -2.84 -5.31
CA ILE A 24 -8.02 -1.55 -4.81
C ILE A 24 -9.54 -1.52 -4.80
N PHE A 25 -10.18 -1.74 -5.95
CA PHE A 25 -11.62 -1.57 -6.06
C PHE A 25 -12.44 -2.73 -5.46
N ALA A 26 -11.84 -3.89 -5.21
CA ALA A 26 -12.48 -5.00 -4.51
C ALA A 26 -12.23 -4.97 -2.99
N HIS A 27 -11.44 -4.01 -2.50
CA HIS A 27 -11.24 -3.82 -1.06
C HIS A 27 -12.53 -3.26 -0.43
N SER A 28 -12.84 -3.65 0.81
CA SER A 28 -14.02 -3.15 1.55
C SER A 28 -14.00 -1.64 1.76
N SER A 29 -12.79 -1.06 1.82
CA SER A 29 -12.53 0.37 1.92
C SER A 29 -11.45 0.78 0.91
N PRO A 30 -11.80 1.06 -0.35
CA PRO A 30 -10.85 1.47 -1.40
C PRO A 30 -10.03 2.71 -1.03
N GLU A 31 -10.62 3.65 -0.29
CA GLU A 31 -9.98 4.87 0.18
C GLU A 31 -8.85 4.59 1.19
N LYS A 32 -9.10 3.73 2.19
CA LYS A 32 -8.11 3.35 3.20
C LYS A 32 -6.92 2.63 2.59
N ILE A 33 -7.15 1.73 1.63
CA ILE A 33 -6.04 0.99 1.00
C ILE A 33 -5.21 1.90 0.10
N VAL A 34 -5.80 2.88 -0.59
CA VAL A 34 -5.07 3.90 -1.35
C VAL A 34 -4.25 4.80 -0.41
N GLU A 35 -4.80 5.19 0.73
CA GLU A 35 -4.07 5.96 1.75
C GLU A 35 -2.85 5.20 2.27
N ALA A 36 -3.03 3.91 2.62
CA ALA A 36 -1.93 3.05 3.07
C ALA A 36 -0.83 2.92 2.01
N LEU A 37 -1.20 2.69 0.74
CA LEU A 37 -0.24 2.63 -0.38
C LEU A 37 0.49 3.95 -0.59
N ALA A 38 -0.19 5.08 -0.47
CA ALA A 38 0.42 6.40 -0.58
C ALA A 38 1.44 6.66 0.55
N GLY A 39 1.21 6.12 1.75
CA GLY A 39 2.18 6.15 2.86
C GLY A 39 3.49 5.46 2.50
N ILE A 40 3.42 4.31 1.84
CA ILE A 40 4.61 3.59 1.37
C ILE A 40 5.29 4.35 0.23
N ILE A 41 4.54 4.69 -0.83
CA ILE A 41 5.09 5.24 -2.08
C ILE A 41 5.69 6.64 -1.90
N PHE A 42 5.02 7.52 -1.14
CA PHE A 42 5.37 8.94 -1.06
C PHE A 42 5.99 9.35 0.27
N LYS A 43 5.78 8.57 1.33
CA LYS A 43 6.24 8.92 2.69
C LYS A 43 7.25 7.93 3.26
N ASN A 44 7.67 6.93 2.50
CA ASN A 44 8.68 5.93 2.90
C ASN A 44 8.29 5.16 4.18
N GLN A 45 6.98 5.02 4.44
CA GLN A 45 6.48 4.21 5.55
C GLN A 45 6.55 2.73 5.19
N SER A 46 6.81 1.88 6.17
CA SER A 46 6.77 0.42 6.02
C SER A 46 5.34 -0.11 5.91
N ALA A 47 5.19 -1.31 5.33
CA ALA A 47 3.92 -2.02 5.27
C ALA A 47 3.30 -2.21 6.66
N LYS A 48 4.14 -2.41 7.68
CA LYS A 48 3.72 -2.56 9.08
C LYS A 48 3.14 -1.28 9.68
N GLU A 49 3.73 -0.12 9.38
CA GLU A 49 3.25 1.16 9.91
C GLU A 49 1.87 1.51 9.34
N VAL A 50 1.67 1.29 8.04
CA VAL A 50 0.42 1.65 7.35
C VAL A 50 -0.69 0.60 7.51
N ALA A 51 -0.40 -0.60 8.01
CA ALA A 51 -1.39 -1.65 8.26
C ALA A 51 -2.54 -1.18 9.16
N SER A 52 -2.24 -0.33 10.15
CA SER A 52 -3.24 0.22 11.07
C SER A 52 -4.33 1.06 10.38
N ILE A 53 -4.07 1.58 9.18
CA ILE A 53 -5.03 2.38 8.40
C ILE A 53 -6.17 1.51 7.85
N ILE A 54 -5.89 0.24 7.55
CA ILE A 54 -6.86 -0.70 6.97
C ILE A 54 -7.57 -1.59 8.01
N ASP A 55 -6.98 -1.81 9.20
CA ASP A 55 -7.52 -2.70 10.25
C ASP A 55 -8.51 -2.02 11.24
N ILE A 56 -9.41 -1.13 10.75
CA ILE A 56 -10.55 -0.59 11.55
C ILE A 56 -11.86 -1.12 10.99
#